data_AF-W6TP01-F1
#
_entry.id   AF-W6TP01-F1
#
_cell.length_a   1.000
_cell.length_b   1.000
_cell.length_c   1.000
_cell.angle_alpha   90.00
_cell.angle_beta   90.00
_cell.angle_gamma   90.00
#
_symmetry.space_group_name_H-M   'P 1'
#
loop_
_entity.id
_entity.type
_entity.pdbx_description
1 polymer ?
#
loop_
_entity_poly.entity_id
_entity_poly.type
_entity_poly.pdbx_seq_one_letter_code
_entity_poly.pdbx_strand_id
1 'polypeptide(L)'
;MLPGTVSPFGRKTIQSLRSHFPRIIKFLGYCPLEFDETTLSGRIKAYRWRNGLSNKRLGKLLKVDGSTILTWENGTSIPQQEKLQKLEVLLRKAHIVSFYKTLGTAENFNCRTSSETICIPFSNKI
;
A
#
# COMPACT_ATOMS: atom_id res chain seq x y z
N MET A 1 -17.22 37.90 2.52
CA MET A 1 -16.43 37.06 3.45
C MET A 1 -17.40 36.19 4.22
N LEU A 2 -17.48 34.89 3.92
CA LEU A 2 -18.22 33.93 4.74
C LEU A 2 -17.20 32.96 5.39
N PRO A 3 -17.32 32.67 6.69
CA PRO A 3 -16.41 31.78 7.38
C PRO A 3 -16.57 30.35 6.83
N GLY A 4 -15.45 29.76 6.39
CA GLY A 4 -15.41 28.40 5.87
C GLY A 4 -15.89 27.40 6.90
N THR A 5 -16.95 26.68 6.57
CA THR A 5 -17.47 25.56 7.35
C THR A 5 -16.50 24.39 7.22
N VAL A 6 -15.70 24.15 8.26
CA VAL A 6 -15.02 22.86 8.40
C VAL A 6 -16.08 21.80 8.69
N SER A 7 -16.28 20.87 7.75
CA SER A 7 -17.22 19.76 7.90
C SER A 7 -16.92 18.95 9.17
N PRO A 8 -17.91 18.66 10.04
CA PRO A 8 -17.71 17.98 11.31
C PRO A 8 -17.62 16.44 11.18
N PHE A 9 -17.72 15.89 9.97
CA PHE A 9 -17.83 14.45 9.76
C PHE A 9 -16.47 13.78 9.50
N GLY A 10 -16.09 12.86 10.42
CA GLY A 10 -15.57 11.57 9.94
C GLY A 10 -14.17 11.10 10.36
N ARG A 11 -13.59 11.55 11.48
CA ARG A 11 -12.30 10.96 11.93
C ARG A 11 -12.40 9.53 12.49
N LYS A 12 -13.61 8.99 12.70
CA LYS A 12 -13.81 7.69 13.38
C LYS A 12 -13.96 6.47 12.44
N THR A 13 -14.32 6.61 11.17
CA THR A 13 -14.65 5.46 10.29
C THR A 13 -13.47 4.88 9.51
N ILE A 14 -12.51 5.71 9.09
CA ILE A 14 -11.38 5.29 8.23
C ILE A 14 -10.38 4.38 8.98
N GLN A 15 -10.28 4.52 10.32
CA GLN A 15 -9.34 3.71 11.10
C GLN A 15 -9.68 2.22 11.09
N SER A 16 -10.97 1.88 11.07
CA SER A 16 -11.46 0.49 11.02
C SER A 16 -11.05 -0.20 9.72
N LEU A 17 -11.33 0.43 8.57
CA LEU A 17 -11.07 -0.14 7.25
C LEU A 17 -9.58 -0.42 7.01
N ARG A 18 -8.72 0.50 7.45
CA ARG A 18 -7.26 0.38 7.28
C ARG A 18 -6.68 -0.86 7.93
N SER A 19 -7.15 -1.23 9.12
CA SER A 19 -6.65 -2.42 9.82
C SER A 19 -7.01 -3.73 9.11
N HIS A 20 -8.07 -3.71 8.28
CA HIS A 20 -8.50 -4.84 7.46
C HIS A 20 -7.81 -4.86 6.09
N PHE A 21 -7.16 -3.78 5.70
CA PHE A 21 -6.55 -3.62 4.38
C PHE A 21 -5.55 -4.73 4.01
N PRO A 22 -4.68 -5.22 4.92
CA PRO A 22 -3.83 -6.38 4.61
C PRO A 22 -4.62 -7.64 4.25
N ARG A 23 -5.75 -7.89 4.93
CA ARG A 23 -6.64 -9.02 4.63
C ARG A 23 -7.34 -8.84 3.28
N ILE A 24 -7.77 -7.61 2.97
CA ILE A 24 -8.36 -7.26 1.67
C ILE A 24 -7.35 -7.45 0.54
N ILE A 25 -6.12 -6.93 0.67
CA ILE A 25 -5.05 -7.10 -0.30
C ILE A 25 -4.73 -8.58 -0.52
N LYS A 26 -4.67 -9.37 0.57
CA LYS A 26 -4.44 -10.81 0.49
C LYS A 26 -5.57 -11.52 -0.27
N PHE A 27 -6.82 -11.16 -0.01
CA PHE A 27 -7.99 -11.74 -0.67
C PHE A 27 -8.03 -11.41 -2.16
N LEU A 28 -7.82 -10.13 -2.53
CA LEU A 28 -7.84 -9.68 -3.92
C LEU A 28 -6.59 -10.09 -4.70
N GLY A 29 -5.47 -10.32 -4.00
CA GLY A 29 -4.16 -10.50 -4.60
C GLY A 29 -3.53 -9.22 -5.13
N TYR A 30 -4.19 -8.06 -5.04
CA TYR A 30 -3.65 -6.75 -5.43
C TYR A 30 -4.09 -5.64 -4.48
N CYS A 31 -3.42 -4.48 -4.53
CA CYS A 31 -3.80 -3.30 -3.75
C CYS A 31 -4.80 -2.46 -4.54
N PRO A 32 -6.06 -2.29 -4.08
CA PRO A 32 -7.07 -1.54 -4.82
C PRO A 32 -6.94 -0.02 -4.65
N LEU A 33 -5.98 0.45 -3.83
CA LEU A 33 -5.67 1.87 -3.67
C LEU A 33 -4.36 2.18 -4.38
N GLU A 34 -4.38 3.26 -5.16
CA GLU A 34 -3.23 3.83 -5.80
C GLU A 34 -2.58 4.89 -4.90
N PHE A 35 -1.25 4.87 -4.86
CA PHE A 35 -0.44 5.84 -4.13
C PHE A 35 0.68 6.31 -5.05
N ASP A 36 0.98 7.61 -5.00
CA ASP A 36 2.11 8.17 -5.74
C ASP A 36 3.44 7.79 -5.06
N GLU A 37 3.99 6.63 -5.40
CA GLU A 37 5.25 6.13 -4.85
C GLU A 37 6.50 6.81 -5.43
N THR A 38 6.34 7.79 -6.33
CA THR A 38 7.47 8.63 -6.78
C THR A 38 7.91 9.58 -5.67
N THR A 39 6.99 9.95 -4.77
CA THR A 39 7.26 10.84 -3.64
C THR A 39 7.48 10.05 -2.35
N LEU A 40 8.32 10.59 -1.46
CA LEU A 40 8.53 10.02 -0.12
C LEU A 40 7.20 9.89 0.63
N SER A 41 6.36 10.93 0.57
CA SER A 41 5.05 10.99 1.21
C SER A 41 4.14 9.85 0.76
N GLY A 42 4.06 9.59 -0.55
CA GLY A 42 3.26 8.49 -1.08
C GLY A 42 3.85 7.12 -0.75
N ARG A 43 5.18 6.96 -0.74
CA ARG A 43 5.84 5.71 -0.29
C ARG A 43 5.51 5.38 1.18
N ILE A 44 5.55 6.38 2.06
CA ILE A 44 5.16 6.22 3.48
C ILE A 44 3.70 5.76 3.58
N LYS A 45 2.81 6.44 2.84
CA LYS A 45 1.37 6.15 2.83
C LYS A 45 1.12 4.73 2.30
N ALA A 46 1.71 4.36 1.18
CA ALA A 46 1.58 3.05 0.58
C ALA A 46 2.02 1.94 1.55
N TYR A 47 3.20 2.09 2.17
CA TYR A 47 3.68 1.16 3.19
C TYR A 47 2.70 1.03 4.36
N ARG A 48 2.20 2.16 4.87
CA ARG A 48 1.28 2.18 6.00
C ARG A 48 -0.02 1.45 5.69
N TRP A 49 -0.60 1.65 4.51
CA TRP A 49 -1.86 1.00 4.10
C TRP A 49 -1.68 -0.49 3.82
N ARG A 50 -0.60 -0.87 3.11
CA ARG A 50 -0.27 -2.28 2.83
C ARG A 50 -0.10 -3.11 4.10
N ASN A 51 0.44 -2.49 5.15
CA ASN A 51 0.66 -3.13 6.45
C ASN A 51 -0.47 -2.87 7.47
N GLY A 52 -1.54 -2.18 7.08
CA GLY A 52 -2.67 -1.87 7.97
C GLY A 52 -2.30 -1.05 9.21
N LEU A 53 -1.23 -0.26 9.12
CA LEU A 53 -0.69 0.52 10.23
C LEU A 53 -1.44 1.84 10.39
N SER A 54 -1.66 2.28 11.63
CA SER A 54 -2.08 3.67 11.88
C SER A 54 -0.87 4.60 11.96
N ASN A 55 -1.07 5.91 11.79
CA ASN A 55 0.00 6.90 11.95
C ASN A 55 0.65 6.77 13.33
N LYS A 56 -0.15 6.50 14.38
CA LYS A 56 0.35 6.21 15.73
C LYS A 56 1.21 4.93 15.79
N ARG A 57 0.82 3.85 15.12
CA ARG A 57 1.59 2.60 15.09
C ARG A 57 2.90 2.77 14.32
N LEU A 58 2.86 3.44 13.16
CA LEU A 58 4.07 3.75 12.39
C LEU A 58 5.00 4.71 13.15
N GLY A 59 4.44 5.72 13.82
CA GLY A 59 5.20 6.63 14.69
C GLY A 59 5.92 5.88 15.81
N LYS A 60 5.25 4.95 16.48
CA LYS A 60 5.89 4.08 17.50
C LYS A 60 7.06 3.28 16.93
N LEU A 61 6.93 2.72 15.71
CA LEU A 61 8.04 2.00 15.05
C LEU A 61 9.25 2.91 14.77
N LEU A 62 9.00 4.18 14.43
CA LEU A 62 10.02 5.17 14.09
C LEU A 62 10.48 6.04 15.28
N LYS A 63 9.91 5.79 16.47
CA LYS A 63 10.10 6.61 17.68
C LYS A 63 9.83 8.10 17.40
N VAL A 64 8.67 8.39 16.81
CA VAL A 64 8.13 9.74 16.56
C VAL A 64 6.62 9.76 16.85
N ASP A 65 6.01 10.94 16.99
CA ASP A 65 4.57 11.03 17.18
C ASP A 65 3.78 10.70 15.90
N GLY A 66 2.54 10.23 16.05
CA GLY A 66 1.66 9.96 14.92
C GLY A 66 1.30 11.21 14.11
N SER A 67 1.29 12.40 14.72
CA SER A 67 1.13 13.66 14.01
C SER A 67 2.30 13.96 13.09
N THR A 68 3.54 13.64 13.49
CA THR A 68 4.74 13.78 12.66
C THR A 68 4.66 12.88 11.42
N ILE A 69 4.11 11.67 11.55
CA ILE A 69 3.85 10.81 10.38
C ILE A 69 2.82 11.45 9.44
N LEU A 70 1.76 12.05 10.00
CA LEU A 70 0.74 12.73 9.20
C LEU A 70 1.32 13.91 8.42
N THR A 71 2.21 14.71 9.03
CA THR A 71 2.85 15.83 8.36
C THR A 71 3.82 15.38 7.26
N TRP A 72 4.54 14.27 7.46
CA TRP A 72 5.35 13.67 6.40
C TRP A 72 4.49 13.14 5.24
N GLU A 73 3.38 12.45 5.52
CA GLU A 73 2.45 11.95 4.49
C GLU A 73 1.76 13.06 3.70
N ASN A 74 1.55 14.23 4.32
CA ASN A 74 0.98 15.40 3.66
C ASN A 74 2.05 16.25 2.94
N GLY A 75 3.34 15.89 3.06
CA GLY A 75 4.44 16.67 2.49
C GLY A 75 4.67 18.03 3.16
N THR A 76 4.06 18.30 4.31
CA THR A 76 4.21 19.59 5.01
C THR A 76 5.51 19.70 5.81
N SER A 77 6.22 18.59 5.98
CA SER A 77 7.53 18.54 6.64
C SER A 77 8.33 17.35 6.10
N ILE A 78 9.65 17.46 6.14
CA ILE A 78 10.57 16.41 5.67
C ILE A 78 11.21 15.75 6.92
N PRO A 79 11.32 14.41 6.97
CA PRO A 79 12.03 13.75 8.06
C PRO A 79 13.50 14.15 8.10
N GLN A 80 14.03 14.30 9.32
CA GLN A 80 15.48 14.45 9.52
C GLN A 80 16.24 13.20 9.03
N GLN A 81 17.51 13.37 8.67
CA GLN A 81 18.34 12.34 8.04
C GLN A 81 18.33 10.99 8.79
N GLU A 82 18.44 10.99 10.11
CA GLU A 82 18.39 9.77 10.93
C GLU A 82 17.06 9.02 10.79
N LYS A 83 15.95 9.76 10.76
CA LYS A 83 14.60 9.20 10.61
C LYS A 83 14.36 8.74 9.18
N LEU A 84 14.88 9.46 8.20
CA LEU A 84 14.82 9.08 6.79
C LEU A 84 15.54 7.75 6.54
N GLN A 85 16.74 7.55 7.11
CA GLN A 85 17.45 6.27 7.01
C GLN A 85 16.64 5.11 7.60
N LYS A 86 16.06 5.28 8.79
CA LYS A 86 15.16 4.28 9.40
C LYS A 86 13.96 3.98 8.52
N LEU A 87 13.37 5.02 7.92
CA LEU A 87 12.24 4.88 7.03
C LEU A 87 12.62 4.12 5.75
N GLU A 88 13.75 4.44 5.11
CA GLU A 88 14.25 3.73 3.93
C GLU A 88 14.48 2.24 4.20
N VAL A 89 15.02 1.89 5.38
CA VAL A 89 15.17 0.49 5.80
C VAL A 89 13.80 -0.21 5.92
N LEU A 90 12.79 0.45 6.48
CA LEU A 90 11.43 -0.10 6.57
C LEU A 90 10.77 -0.25 5.20
N LEU A 91 10.90 0.76 4.34
CA LEU A 91 10.31 0.77 3.00
C LEU A 91 10.94 -0.30 2.10
N ARG A 92 12.26 -0.54 2.20
CA ARG A 92 12.95 -1.59 1.45
C ARG A 92 12.42 -3.00 1.77
N LYS A 93 12.11 -3.27 3.04
CA LYS A 93 11.56 -4.58 3.46
C LYS A 93 10.21 -4.90 2.81
N ALA A 94 9.42 -3.88 2.48
CA ALA A 94 8.12 -4.07 1.82
C ALA A 94 8.22 -4.48 0.35
N HIS A 95 9.40 -4.36 -0.28
CA HIS A 95 9.60 -4.76 -1.67
C HIS A 95 9.81 -6.28 -1.84
N ILE A 96 10.12 -7.00 -0.77
CA ILE A 96 10.23 -8.47 -0.80
C ILE A 96 8.82 -9.10 -0.87
N VAL A 97 7.80 -8.31 -0.51
CA VAL A 97 6.39 -8.71 -0.49
C VAL A 97 5.73 -8.67 -1.87
N SER A 98 6.34 -7.98 -2.84
CA SER A 98 5.87 -7.94 -4.23
C SER A 98 6.51 -9.02 -5.12
N PHE A 99 7.53 -9.75 -4.64
CA PHE A 99 8.23 -10.75 -5.45
C PHE A 99 7.56 -12.13 -5.46
N TYR A 100 6.86 -12.51 -4.39
CA TYR A 100 6.16 -13.81 -4.31
C TYR A 100 4.86 -13.88 -5.13
N LYS A 101 4.55 -12.85 -5.93
CA LYS A 101 3.53 -12.95 -6.97
C LYS A 101 4.11 -13.36 -8.33
N THR A 102 5.41 -13.21 -8.56
CA THR A 102 6.05 -13.61 -9.82
C THR A 102 6.50 -15.07 -9.82
N LEU A 103 6.83 -15.64 -8.66
CA LEU A 103 7.18 -17.06 -8.54
C LEU A 103 5.98 -18.00 -8.36
N GLY A 104 4.74 -17.48 -8.43
CA GLY A 104 3.51 -18.27 -8.32
C GLY A 104 2.81 -18.57 -9.66
N THR A 105 3.37 -18.13 -10.79
CA THR A 105 2.82 -18.33 -12.15
C THR A 105 3.85 -18.95 -13.11
N ALA A 106 4.77 -19.77 -12.60
CA ALA A 106 5.75 -20.49 -13.42
C ALA A 106 5.74 -22.02 -13.22
N GLU A 107 4.67 -22.59 -12.64
CA GLU A 107 4.40 -24.03 -12.69
C GLU A 107 2.93 -24.26 -13.09
N ASN A 108 2.59 -23.91 -14.33
CA ASN A 108 1.53 -24.61 -15.09
C ASN A 108 1.58 -24.30 -16.59
N PHE A 109 2.78 -24.04 -17.14
CA PHE A 109 3.04 -24.31 -18.55
C PHE A 109 3.69 -25.69 -18.66
N ASN A 110 2.90 -26.74 -18.49
CA ASN A 110 3.30 -28.02 -19.04
C ASN A 110 2.91 -28.03 -20.52
N CYS A 111 3.72 -27.36 -21.33
CA CYS A 111 3.77 -27.67 -22.75
C CYS A 111 4.46 -29.03 -22.90
N ARG A 112 3.68 -30.11 -22.92
CA ARG A 112 4.03 -31.30 -23.70
C ARG A 112 3.21 -31.28 -24.97
N THR A 113 3.92 -31.01 -26.05
CA THR A 113 3.57 -31.29 -27.43
C THR A 113 2.88 -32.65 -27.60
N SER A 114 1.65 -32.67 -28.14
CA SER A 114 1.29 -33.34 -29.40
C SER A 114 -0.24 -33.46 -29.58
N SER A 115 -0.71 -33.01 -30.75
CA SER A 115 -2.02 -33.18 -31.41
C SER A 115 -3.31 -32.68 -30.73
N GLU A 116 -3.86 -31.64 -31.38
CA GLU A 116 -5.30 -31.37 -31.57
C GLU A 116 -6.17 -31.10 -30.34
N THR A 117 -6.43 -29.81 -30.05
CA THR A 117 -7.77 -29.18 -30.14
C THR A 117 -7.65 -27.71 -29.70
N ILE A 118 -8.31 -26.85 -30.47
CA ILE A 118 -8.34 -25.38 -30.43
C ILE A 118 -8.76 -24.86 -29.04
N CYS A 119 -8.03 -23.88 -28.49
CA CYS A 119 -8.50 -23.02 -27.40
C CYS A 119 -8.44 -21.56 -27.86
N ILE A 120 -9.61 -21.00 -28.17
CA ILE A 120 -9.82 -19.58 -28.46
C ILE A 120 -9.86 -18.77 -27.14
N PRO A 121 -9.32 -17.53 -27.10
CA PRO A 121 -9.34 -16.71 -25.90
C PRO A 121 -10.75 -16.13 -25.65
N PHE A 122 -11.32 -16.38 -24.47
CA PHE A 122 -12.57 -15.76 -24.04
C PHE A 122 -12.32 -14.30 -23.66
N SER A 123 -12.54 -13.40 -24.61
CA SER A 123 -12.68 -11.97 -24.37
C SER A 123 -14.06 -11.73 -23.76
N ASN A 124 -14.11 -11.32 -22.49
CA ASN A 124 -15.36 -10.85 -21.88
C ASN A 124 -15.58 -9.38 -22.28
N LYS A 125 -16.42 -9.15 -23.29
CA LYS A 125 -17.20 -7.92 -23.46
C LYS A 125 -18.64 -8.22 -23.02
N ILE A 126 -19.23 -7.28 -22.26
CA ILE A 126 -20.69 -7.16 -22.11
C ILE A 126 -21.28 -6.72 -23.45
#